data_AF-A0A0P0WQQ4-F1
#
_entry.id   AF-A0A0P0WQQ4-F1
#
_cell.length_a   1.000
_cell.length_b   1.000
_cell.length_c   1.000
_cell.angle_alpha   90.00
_cell.angle_beta   90.00
_cell.angle_gamma   90.00
#
_symmetry.space_group_name_H-M   'P 1'
#
loop_
_entity.id
_entity.type
_entity.pdbx_description
1 polymer ?
#
loop_
_entity_poly.entity_id
_entity_poly.type
_entity_poly.pdbx_seq_one_letter_code
_entity_poly.pdbx_strand_id
1 'polypeptide(L)'
;MVNNDRVLVNNPPYPWATNRVAVHHSLVELSRRGIFTIKGEARCRRCDVRKEFVYDIEAKFRELEDYLRRNCMSMNDRASERWKNPIVPNCDGCGQQNCMRPVIAAEKERINWLFLLLGETLGLCTLDQLKFFCAHTNQHRTGAKDRVLYSTYLELCNQLVPGIIKPFEKKAGHNQLRIR
;
A
#
# COMPACT_ATOMS: atom_id res chain seq x y z
N MET A 1 -19.57 19.45 -0.18
CA MET A 1 -18.51 19.98 -1.07
C MET A 1 -17.33 19.01 -1.01
N VAL A 2 -17.18 18.14 -2.01
CA VAL A 2 -15.97 17.33 -2.17
C VAL A 2 -15.06 18.16 -3.07
N ASN A 3 -14.09 18.86 -2.49
CA ASN A 3 -13.01 19.45 -3.28
C ASN A 3 -12.23 18.29 -3.88
N ASN A 4 -12.55 17.96 -5.12
CA ASN A 4 -11.79 17.05 -5.96
C ASN A 4 -10.59 17.79 -6.59
N ASP A 5 -9.91 18.60 -5.77
CA ASP A 5 -8.63 19.20 -6.13
C ASP A 5 -7.59 18.08 -6.09
N ARG A 6 -7.55 17.33 -7.20
CA ARG A 6 -6.53 16.33 -7.47
C ARG A 6 -5.21 17.08 -7.56
N VAL A 7 -4.53 17.21 -6.43
CA VAL A 7 -3.25 17.90 -6.30
C VAL A 7 -2.28 17.32 -7.33
N LEU A 8 -1.84 18.18 -8.24
CA LEU A 8 -0.84 17.84 -9.23
C LEU A 8 0.55 18.15 -8.69
N VAL A 9 1.49 17.24 -8.93
CA VAL A 9 2.90 17.39 -8.60
C VAL A 9 3.66 17.60 -9.91
N ASN A 10 4.27 18.77 -10.08
CA ASN A 10 4.99 19.14 -11.31
C ASN A 10 6.28 18.32 -11.53
N ASN A 11 6.77 17.63 -10.50
CA ASN A 11 7.91 16.73 -10.59
C ASN A 11 7.65 15.49 -9.70
N PRO A 12 7.16 14.38 -10.27
CA PRO A 12 6.89 13.16 -9.52
C PRO A 12 8.15 12.70 -8.76
N PRO A 13 8.01 12.30 -7.49
CA PRO A 13 9.16 11.98 -6.63
C PRO A 13 9.93 10.72 -7.08
N TYR A 14 9.31 9.86 -7.90
CA TYR A 14 9.88 8.60 -8.35
C TYR A 14 9.52 8.32 -9.82
N PRO A 15 10.32 7.54 -10.57
CA PRO A 15 10.02 7.17 -11.96
C PRO A 15 8.68 6.43 -12.15
N TRP A 16 8.22 5.69 -11.13
CA TRP A 16 6.92 4.98 -11.13
C TRP A 16 5.76 5.82 -10.59
N ALA A 17 6.02 7.03 -10.10
CA ALA A 17 4.97 7.90 -9.59
C ALA A 17 4.27 8.64 -10.73
N THR A 18 2.98 8.94 -10.52
CA THR A 18 2.25 9.83 -11.43
C THR A 18 2.40 11.29 -10.98
N ASN A 19 1.91 12.22 -11.80
CA ASN A 19 1.76 13.61 -11.40
C ASN A 19 0.59 13.83 -10.44
N ARG A 20 -0.18 12.81 -10.06
CA ARG A 20 -1.31 12.91 -9.15
C ARG A 20 -0.95 12.27 -7.82
N VAL A 21 -1.13 13.02 -6.73
CA VAL A 21 -0.86 12.52 -5.37
C VAL A 21 -1.67 11.25 -5.10
N ALA A 22 -1.03 10.25 -4.50
CA ALA A 22 -1.62 8.96 -4.10
C ALA A 22 -2.23 8.12 -5.24
N VAL A 23 -2.03 8.51 -6.50
CA VAL A 23 -2.49 7.77 -7.68
C VAL A 23 -1.29 7.17 -8.38
N HIS A 24 -1.38 5.88 -8.67
CA HIS A 24 -0.29 5.08 -9.23
C HIS A 24 -0.72 4.42 -10.53
N HIS A 25 0.27 4.08 -11.36
CA HIS A 25 0.06 3.30 -12.57
C HIS A 25 -0.36 1.86 -12.22
N SER A 26 -1.16 1.24 -13.09
CA SER A 26 -1.42 -0.20 -13.02
C SER A 26 -0.18 -1.00 -13.37
N LEU A 27 -0.14 -2.30 -13.04
CA LEU A 27 0.94 -3.20 -13.45
C LEU A 27 1.14 -3.21 -14.97
N VAL A 28 0.04 -3.22 -15.73
CA VAL A 28 0.08 -3.14 -17.20
C VAL A 28 0.78 -1.86 -17.66
N GLU A 29 0.45 -0.73 -17.07
CA GLU A 29 1.04 0.55 -17.43
C GLU A 29 2.50 0.69 -16.98
N LEU A 30 2.86 0.14 -15.81
CA LEU A 30 4.24 0.05 -15.35
C LEU A 30 5.10 -0.77 -16.31
N SER A 31 4.65 -1.97 -16.68
CA SER A 31 5.32 -2.82 -17.66
C SER A 31 5.43 -2.16 -19.03
N ARG A 32 4.38 -1.48 -19.51
CA ARG A 32 4.39 -0.73 -20.77
C ARG A 32 5.44 0.39 -20.77
N ARG A 33 5.73 0.97 -19.60
CA ARG A 33 6.77 2.00 -19.39
C ARG A 33 8.16 1.43 -19.16
N GLY A 34 8.33 0.10 -19.16
CA GLY A 34 9.59 -0.56 -18.85
C GLY A 34 9.99 -0.49 -17.37
N ILE A 35 9.01 -0.26 -16.48
CA ILE A 35 9.22 -0.16 -15.05
C ILE A 35 8.90 -1.52 -14.41
N PHE A 36 9.95 -2.29 -14.13
CA PHE A 36 9.84 -3.63 -13.55
C PHE A 36 10.29 -3.70 -12.09
N THR A 37 11.00 -2.67 -11.62
CA THR A 37 11.49 -2.61 -10.25
C THR A 37 11.13 -1.31 -9.55
N ILE A 38 10.97 -1.38 -8.24
CA ILE A 38 10.77 -0.23 -7.36
C ILE A 38 11.87 -0.20 -6.32
N LYS A 39 12.40 1.00 -6.09
CA LYS A 39 13.48 1.24 -5.14
C LYS A 39 12.99 2.03 -3.94
N GLY A 40 13.62 1.82 -2.80
CA GLY A 40 13.40 2.64 -1.61
C GLY A 40 14.50 2.45 -0.59
N GLU A 41 14.73 3.48 0.22
CA GLU A 41 15.72 3.46 1.28
C GLU A 41 15.10 2.92 2.58
N ALA A 42 15.86 2.12 3.32
CA ALA A 42 15.58 1.78 4.70
C ALA A 42 16.74 2.22 5.61
N ARG A 43 16.40 2.64 6.82
CA ARG A 43 17.33 3.06 7.88
C ARG A 43 17.24 2.09 9.05
N CYS A 44 18.38 1.64 9.52
CA CYS A 44 18.48 0.88 10.76
C CYS A 44 18.11 1.78 11.95
N ARG A 45 17.18 1.34 12.81
CA ARG A 45 16.82 2.07 14.03
C ARG A 45 17.86 2.00 15.15
N ARG A 46 18.94 1.23 14.99
CA ARG A 46 19.94 0.99 16.02
C ARG A 46 21.25 1.70 15.73
N CYS A 47 21.77 1.59 14.51
CA CYS A 47 23.05 2.16 14.09
C CYS A 47 22.92 3.19 12.96
N ASP A 48 21.70 3.53 12.54
CA ASP A 48 21.42 4.54 11.51
C ASP A 48 21.97 4.29 10.10
N VAL A 49 22.61 3.14 9.85
CA VAL A 49 23.01 2.75 8.50
C VAL A 49 21.79 2.72 7.57
N ARG A 50 21.98 3.25 6.37
CA ARG A 50 20.99 3.30 5.30
C ARG A 50 21.32 2.29 4.22
N LYS A 51 20.29 1.69 3.63
CA LYS A 51 20.41 0.73 2.54
C LYS A 51 19.27 0.92 1.55
N GLU A 52 19.60 0.92 0.26
CA GLU A 52 18.60 0.86 -0.81
C GLU A 52 18.13 -0.60 -0.97
N PHE A 53 16.81 -0.78 -1.02
CA PHE A 53 16.15 -2.03 -1.38
C PHE A 53 15.54 -1.87 -2.76
N VAL A 54 15.63 -2.95 -3.54
CA VAL A 54 15.03 -3.05 -4.87
C VAL A 54 14.07 -4.22 -4.87
N TYR A 55 12.83 -3.97 -5.26
CA TYR A 55 11.80 -4.97 -5.38
C TYR A 55 11.44 -5.19 -6.84
N ASP A 56 11.40 -6.44 -7.26
CA ASP A 56 10.69 -6.85 -8.46
C ASP A 56 9.18 -6.66 -8.22
N ILE A 57 8.54 -5.86 -9.07
CA ILE A 57 7.14 -5.46 -8.86
C ILE A 57 6.22 -6.66 -8.97
N GLU A 58 6.42 -7.50 -9.98
CA GLU A 58 5.53 -8.62 -10.27
C GLU A 58 5.64 -9.70 -9.20
N ALA A 59 6.86 -10.07 -8.82
CA ALA A 59 7.11 -11.07 -7.79
C ALA A 59 6.53 -10.63 -6.44
N LYS A 60 6.82 -9.40 -5.99
CA LYS A 60 6.31 -8.90 -4.70
C LYS A 60 4.81 -8.68 -4.70
N PHE A 61 4.23 -8.22 -5.82
CA PHE A 61 2.79 -8.06 -5.89
C PHE A 61 2.07 -9.41 -5.89
N ARG A 62 2.62 -10.43 -6.55
CA ARG A 62 2.07 -11.79 -6.53
C ARG A 62 2.01 -12.38 -5.13
N GLU A 63 3.07 -12.21 -4.32
CA GLU A 63 3.07 -12.62 -2.92
C GLU A 63 1.96 -11.94 -2.09
N LEU A 64 1.77 -10.63 -2.31
CA LEU A 64 0.73 -9.84 -1.64
C LEU A 64 -0.67 -10.24 -2.10
N GLU A 65 -0.87 -10.44 -3.41
CA GLU A 65 -2.14 -10.88 -3.99
C GLU A 65 -2.53 -12.27 -3.45
N ASP A 66 -1.59 -13.21 -3.41
CA ASP A 66 -1.83 -14.54 -2.87
C ASP A 66 -2.22 -14.50 -1.38
N TYR A 67 -1.62 -13.58 -0.62
CA TYR A 67 -2.03 -13.34 0.76
C TYR A 67 -3.45 -12.76 0.83
N LEU A 68 -3.74 -11.73 0.03
CA LEU A 68 -5.04 -11.06 0.00
C LEU A 68 -6.17 -12.03 -0.37
N ARG A 69 -5.99 -12.84 -1.42
CA ARG A 69 -6.99 -13.83 -1.86
C ARG A 69 -7.31 -14.86 -0.76
N ARG A 70 -6.31 -15.26 0.03
CA ARG A 70 -6.48 -16.22 1.13
C ARG A 70 -7.10 -15.63 2.39
N ASN A 71 -6.96 -14.32 2.62
CA ASN A 71 -7.29 -13.71 3.92
C ASN A 71 -8.39 -12.63 3.85
N CYS A 72 -8.72 -12.10 2.67
CA CYS A 72 -9.63 -10.95 2.55
C CYS A 72 -10.97 -11.15 3.26
N MET A 73 -11.58 -12.34 3.15
CA MET A 73 -12.86 -12.64 3.79
C MET A 73 -12.81 -12.64 5.32
N SER A 74 -11.66 -12.94 5.93
CA SER A 74 -11.52 -13.00 7.39
C SER A 74 -11.08 -11.66 8.00
N MET A 75 -10.70 -10.70 7.18
CA MET A 75 -10.14 -9.43 7.64
C MET A 75 -11.20 -8.43 8.13
N ASN A 76 -12.48 -8.58 7.76
CA ASN A 76 -13.60 -7.77 8.29
C ASN A 76 -13.31 -6.25 8.30
N ASP A 77 -12.82 -5.73 7.19
CA ASP A 77 -12.41 -4.34 7.01
C ASP A 77 -11.30 -3.83 7.94
N ARG A 78 -10.49 -4.75 8.50
CA ARG A 78 -9.39 -4.44 9.40
C ARG A 78 -8.10 -5.09 8.92
N ALA A 79 -7.00 -4.34 9.03
CA ALA A 79 -5.69 -4.86 8.70
C ALA A 79 -5.33 -6.03 9.64
N SER A 80 -4.78 -7.10 9.06
CA SER A 80 -4.32 -8.26 9.80
C SER A 80 -3.10 -7.93 10.67
N GLU A 81 -2.73 -8.85 11.56
CA GLU A 81 -1.53 -8.70 12.37
C GLU A 81 -0.25 -8.55 11.53
N ARG A 82 -0.18 -9.28 10.40
CA ARG A 82 0.92 -9.18 9.42
C ARG A 82 1.11 -7.77 8.89
N TRP A 83 0.03 -7.06 8.60
CA TRP A 83 0.08 -5.68 8.08
C TRP A 83 0.25 -4.65 9.19
N LYS A 84 -0.32 -4.89 10.37
CA LYS A 84 -0.14 -4.01 11.54
C LYS A 84 1.29 -4.03 12.07
N ASN A 85 1.93 -5.20 12.05
CA ASN A 85 3.29 -5.43 12.52
C ASN A 85 4.18 -6.02 11.42
N PRO A 86 4.59 -5.20 10.43
CA PRO A 86 5.46 -5.64 9.35
C PRO A 86 6.78 -6.20 9.85
N ILE A 87 7.17 -7.35 9.32
CA ILE A 87 8.52 -7.88 9.46
C ILE A 87 9.42 -7.08 8.53
N VAL A 88 10.50 -6.51 9.06
CA VAL A 88 11.47 -5.74 8.29
C VAL A 88 12.83 -6.46 8.28
N PRO A 89 13.72 -6.19 7.31
CA PRO A 89 15.00 -6.88 7.25
C PRO A 89 15.90 -6.63 8.47
N ASN A 90 16.83 -7.56 8.67
CA ASN A 90 17.94 -7.40 9.62
C ASN A 90 18.93 -6.35 9.08
N CYS A 91 19.70 -5.75 9.98
CA CYS A 91 20.72 -4.78 9.61
C CYS A 91 22.07 -5.47 9.39
N ASP A 92 22.62 -5.38 8.18
CA ASP A 92 23.95 -5.92 7.87
C ASP A 92 25.07 -5.20 8.64
N GLY A 93 24.87 -3.91 8.99
CA GLY A 93 25.86 -3.12 9.71
C GLY A 93 26.03 -3.49 11.20
N CYS A 94 24.95 -3.77 11.93
CA CYS A 94 25.02 -4.09 13.37
C CYS A 94 24.51 -5.50 13.73
N GLY A 95 24.07 -6.29 12.76
CA GLY A 95 23.54 -7.65 12.94
C GLY A 95 22.18 -7.73 13.63
N GLN A 96 21.60 -6.60 14.07
CA GLN A 96 20.35 -6.59 14.81
C GLN A 96 19.17 -7.02 13.95
N GLN A 97 18.29 -7.83 14.53
CA GLN A 97 17.13 -8.37 13.83
C GLN A 97 16.02 -7.33 13.67
N ASN A 98 15.26 -7.42 12.58
CA ASN A 98 14.02 -6.67 12.35
C ASN A 98 14.11 -5.16 12.62
N CYS A 99 15.19 -4.51 12.17
CA CYS A 99 15.47 -3.11 12.49
C CYS A 99 15.63 -2.17 11.29
N MET A 100 15.67 -2.68 10.06
CA MET A 100 15.76 -1.88 8.83
C MET A 100 14.39 -1.36 8.40
N ARG A 101 13.97 -0.20 8.91
CA ARG A 101 12.66 0.36 8.57
C ARG A 101 12.74 1.27 7.34
N PRO A 102 11.76 1.23 6.42
CA PRO A 102 11.71 2.14 5.29
C PRO A 102 11.74 3.60 5.75
N VAL A 103 12.45 4.44 5.00
CA VAL A 103 12.44 5.88 5.19
C VAL A 103 11.15 6.42 4.58
N ILE A 104 10.23 6.85 5.44
CA ILE A 104 8.95 7.43 5.04
C ILE A 104 9.09 8.95 5.02
N ALA A 105 8.82 9.56 3.86
CA ALA A 105 8.92 11.01 3.71
C ALA A 105 7.99 11.75 4.69
N ALA A 106 8.47 12.89 5.20
CA ALA A 106 7.66 13.77 6.04
C ALA A 106 6.58 14.47 5.21
N GLU A 107 6.94 14.90 3.99
CA GLU A 107 6.00 15.39 2.97
C GLU A 107 5.18 14.22 2.43
N LYS A 108 3.85 14.28 2.61
CA LYS A 108 2.96 13.14 2.37
C LYS A 108 2.80 12.85 0.87
N GLU A 109 2.98 13.87 0.05
CA GLU A 109 3.02 13.85 -1.42
C GLU A 109 4.24 13.08 -1.94
N ARG A 110 5.31 12.98 -1.14
CA ARG A 110 6.58 12.32 -1.51
C ARG A 110 6.68 10.90 -0.96
N ILE A 111 5.66 10.38 -0.28
CA ILE A 111 5.69 9.00 0.25
C ILE A 111 5.73 8.00 -0.91
N ASN A 112 6.67 7.06 -0.83
CA ASN A 112 6.80 5.98 -1.80
C ASN A 112 5.81 4.84 -1.53
N TRP A 113 4.53 5.09 -1.82
CA TRP A 113 3.43 4.18 -1.48
C TRP A 113 3.60 2.79 -2.07
N LEU A 114 4.06 2.67 -3.32
CA LEU A 114 4.28 1.37 -3.94
C LEU A 114 5.42 0.60 -3.29
N PHE A 115 6.53 1.25 -2.93
CA PHE A 115 7.59 0.58 -2.18
C PHE A 115 7.10 0.05 -0.83
N LEU A 116 6.30 0.85 -0.12
CA LEU A 116 5.72 0.43 1.16
C LEU A 116 4.70 -0.71 0.99
N LEU A 117 3.91 -0.69 -0.08
CA LEU A 117 2.96 -1.76 -0.41
C LEU A 117 3.69 -3.07 -0.68
N LEU A 118 4.67 -3.06 -1.61
CA LEU A 118 5.39 -4.26 -2.04
C LEU A 118 6.30 -4.81 -0.93
N GLY A 119 6.83 -3.95 -0.06
CA GLY A 119 7.53 -4.36 1.15
C GLY A 119 6.59 -4.77 2.29
N GLU A 120 5.27 -4.67 2.12
CA GLU A 120 4.26 -4.88 3.16
C GLU A 120 4.49 -4.07 4.44
N THR A 121 5.02 -2.85 4.31
CA THR A 121 5.44 -1.98 5.41
C THR A 121 4.53 -0.77 5.65
N LEU A 122 3.36 -0.70 5.02
CA LEU A 122 2.39 0.39 5.23
C LEU A 122 1.96 0.55 6.70
N GLY A 123 2.00 -0.53 7.51
CA GLY A 123 1.72 -0.47 8.95
C GLY A 123 2.65 0.47 9.73
N LEU A 124 3.82 0.76 9.17
CA LEU A 124 4.81 1.68 9.75
C LEU A 124 4.45 3.15 9.52
N CYS A 125 3.50 3.46 8.65
CA CYS A 125 2.99 4.83 8.47
C CYS A 125 2.23 5.31 9.71
N THR A 126 2.21 6.63 9.91
CA THR A 126 1.33 7.26 10.90
C THR A 126 -0.11 7.24 10.41
N LEU A 127 -1.07 7.40 11.33
CA LEU A 127 -2.49 7.52 10.96
C LEU A 127 -2.74 8.70 10.01
N ASP A 128 -2.03 9.81 10.21
CA ASP A 128 -2.20 11.01 9.38
C ASP A 128 -1.67 10.82 7.95
N GLN A 129 -0.58 10.07 7.78
CA GLN A 129 -0.09 9.69 6.45
C GLN A 129 -1.12 8.79 5.73
N LEU A 130 -1.67 7.79 6.41
CA LEU A 130 -2.68 6.91 5.83
C LEU A 130 -3.98 7.67 5.50
N LYS A 131 -4.44 8.55 6.40
CA LYS A 131 -5.62 9.41 6.14
C LYS A 131 -5.40 10.36 4.98
N PHE A 132 -4.19 10.86 4.79
CA PHE A 132 -3.84 11.68 3.64
C PHE A 132 -3.99 10.90 2.34
N PHE A 133 -3.48 9.66 2.28
CA PHE A 133 -3.69 8.79 1.12
C PHE A 133 -5.19 8.60 0.85
N CYS A 134 -5.96 8.19 1.86
CA CYS A 134 -7.40 7.97 1.71
C CYS A 134 -8.16 9.22 1.26
N ALA A 135 -7.75 10.42 1.69
CA ALA A 135 -8.36 11.67 1.25
C ALA A 135 -8.21 11.89 -0.27
N HIS A 136 -7.07 11.48 -0.85
CA HIS A 136 -6.75 11.70 -2.26
C HIS A 136 -7.26 10.57 -3.18
N THR A 137 -7.66 9.44 -2.60
CA THR A 137 -8.24 8.30 -3.31
C THR A 137 -9.74 8.12 -3.07
N ASN A 138 -10.39 9.09 -2.42
CA ASN A 138 -11.81 9.06 -2.05
C ASN A 138 -12.21 7.85 -1.17
N GLN A 139 -11.27 7.37 -0.36
CA GLN A 139 -11.52 6.30 0.61
C GLN A 139 -12.05 6.87 1.93
N HIS A 140 -12.92 6.12 2.60
CA HIS A 140 -13.49 6.55 3.87
C HIS A 140 -12.40 6.67 4.95
N ARG A 141 -12.41 7.79 5.67
CA ARG A 141 -11.45 8.09 6.74
C ARG A 141 -12.12 7.83 8.09
N THR A 142 -11.64 6.83 8.82
CA THR A 142 -12.06 6.58 10.21
C THR A 142 -10.96 6.98 11.20
N GLY A 143 -11.27 6.99 12.50
CA GLY A 143 -10.26 7.14 13.56
C GLY A 143 -9.42 5.88 13.79
N ALA A 144 -9.85 4.71 13.30
CA ALA A 144 -9.23 3.43 13.58
C ALA A 144 -8.10 3.12 12.57
N LYS A 145 -6.85 3.08 13.05
CA LYS A 145 -5.67 2.90 12.18
C LYS A 145 -5.69 1.58 11.40
N ASP A 146 -6.15 0.49 12.00
CA ASP A 146 -6.28 -0.82 11.36
C ASP A 146 -7.25 -0.80 10.17
N ARG A 147 -8.35 -0.04 10.27
CA ARG A 147 -9.30 0.15 9.16
C ARG A 147 -8.73 1.03 8.05
N VAL A 148 -8.12 2.16 8.39
CA VAL A 148 -7.51 3.04 7.38
C VAL A 148 -6.35 2.34 6.66
N LEU A 149 -5.55 1.55 7.40
CA LEU A 149 -4.49 0.73 6.83
C LEU A 149 -5.04 -0.31 5.84
N TYR A 150 -6.11 -1.02 6.22
CA TYR A 150 -6.78 -1.97 5.33
C TYR A 150 -7.23 -1.30 4.02
N SER A 151 -7.98 -0.20 4.11
CA SER A 151 -8.43 0.55 2.94
C SER A 151 -7.28 1.04 2.07
N THR A 152 -6.15 1.43 2.69
CA THR A 152 -4.95 1.85 1.95
C THR A 152 -4.35 0.70 1.14
N TYR A 153 -4.20 -0.49 1.73
CA TYR A 153 -3.74 -1.68 1.01
C TYR A 153 -4.68 -2.02 -0.16
N LEU A 154 -5.99 -2.09 0.10
CA LEU A 154 -6.97 -2.46 -0.91
C LEU A 154 -6.97 -1.49 -2.10
N GLU A 155 -6.97 -0.20 -1.82
CA GLU A 155 -6.97 0.84 -2.85
C GLU A 155 -5.69 0.78 -3.69
N LEU A 156 -4.52 0.62 -3.07
CA LEU A 156 -3.26 0.46 -3.81
C LEU A 156 -3.26 -0.81 -4.67
N CYS A 157 -3.73 -1.93 -4.14
CA CYS A 157 -3.89 -3.17 -4.91
C CYS A 157 -4.85 -2.97 -6.09
N ASN A 158 -5.97 -2.26 -5.89
CA ASN A 158 -6.92 -1.96 -6.95
C ASN A 158 -6.36 -0.97 -8.00
N GLN A 159 -5.45 -0.07 -7.63
CA GLN A 159 -4.73 0.75 -8.61
C GLN A 159 -3.77 -0.10 -9.46
N LEU A 160 -3.02 -1.02 -8.82
CA LEU A 160 -2.09 -1.93 -9.52
C LEU A 160 -2.82 -2.92 -10.44
N VAL A 161 -3.90 -3.53 -9.94
CA VAL A 161 -4.73 -4.48 -10.68
C VAL A 161 -6.21 -4.09 -10.49
N PRO A 162 -6.75 -3.26 -11.40
CA PRO A 162 -8.14 -2.83 -11.33
C PRO A 162 -9.12 -4.00 -11.26
N GLY A 163 -9.97 -4.00 -10.23
CA GLY A 163 -10.97 -5.04 -10.01
C GLY A 163 -10.43 -6.32 -9.34
N ILE A 164 -9.20 -6.31 -8.83
CA ILE A 164 -8.65 -7.43 -8.02
C ILE A 164 -9.53 -7.71 -6.79
N ILE A 165 -10.15 -6.66 -6.25
CA ILE A 165 -11.12 -6.74 -5.15
C ILE A 165 -12.49 -6.31 -5.68
N LYS A 166 -13.02 -7.03 -6.67
CA LYS A 166 -14.48 -6.99 -6.83
C LYS A 166 -15.11 -7.58 -5.57
N PRO A 167 -16.28 -7.08 -5.13
CA PRO A 167 -16.90 -7.59 -3.93
C PRO A 167 -17.13 -9.08 -4.11
N PHE A 168 -16.48 -9.89 -3.27
CA PHE A 168 -16.97 -11.23 -2.95
C PHE A 168 -18.41 -11.17 -2.37
N GLU A 169 -18.96 -9.97 -2.17
CA GLU A 169 -20.32 -9.62 -1.74
C GLU A 169 -21.43 -9.77 -2.80
N LYS A 170 -21.19 -10.31 -4.01
CA LYS A 170 -22.29 -10.63 -4.95
C LYS A 170 -22.79 -12.09 -4.91
N LYS A 171 -22.34 -12.93 -3.96
CA LYS A 171 -22.83 -14.32 -3.84
C LYS A 171 -23.31 -14.77 -2.45
N ALA A 172 -23.59 -13.85 -1.53
CA ALA A 172 -24.27 -14.15 -0.28
C ALA A 172 -25.31 -13.06 0.04
N GLY A 173 -26.48 -13.10 -0.61
CA GLY A 173 -27.52 -12.09 -0.33
C GLY A 173 -28.77 -12.05 -1.21
N HIS A 174 -29.00 -12.99 -2.14
CA HIS A 174 -30.23 -13.02 -2.95
C HIS A 174 -30.84 -14.43 -3.08
N ASN A 175 -31.02 -15.12 -1.95
CA ASN A 175 -31.86 -16.32 -1.88
C ASN A 175 -32.96 -16.24 -0.81
N GLN A 176 -33.53 -15.05 -0.62
CA GLN A 176 -34.83 -14.87 0.04
C GLN A 176 -35.70 -13.96 -0.83
N LEU A 177 -36.25 -14.56 -1.90
CA LEU A 177 -37.44 -14.04 -2.56
C LEU A 177 -38.53 -15.12 -2.46
N ARG A 178 -39.45 -14.84 -1.52
CA ARG A 178 -40.89 -15.09 -1.59
C ARG A 178 -41.34 -16.52 -1.88
N ILE A 179 -41.79 -17.14 -0.79
CA ILE A 179 -43.11 -17.81 -0.64
C ILE A 179 -44.02 -17.51 -1.84
N ARG A 180 -44.36 -18.57 -2.57
CA ARG A 180 -45.58 -18.69 -3.37
C ARG A 180 -46.50 -19.68 -2.66
#